data_AF-A0AAW5VJM9-F1
#
_entry.id   AF-A0AAW5VJM9-F1
#
_cell.length_a   1.000
_cell.length_b   1.000
_cell.length_c   1.000
_cell.angle_alpha   90.00
_cell.angle_beta   90.00
_cell.angle_gamma   90.00
#
_symmetry.space_group_name_H-M   'P 1'
#
loop_
_entity.id
_entity.type
_entity.pdbx_description
1 polymer ?
#
loop_
_entity_poly.entity_id
_entity_poly.type
_entity_poly.pdbx_seq_one_letter_code
_entity_poly.pdbx_strand_id
1 'polypeptide(L)'
;MKSKILIFLFFTAPTMLVSDPGPKRFGFIVGVSEYKNLTLGDLKTAKNDALGMTKILFSYGSYNRIQTLVQEGSANSTPTKYNILSNFEALLEETNPDDLFVFYFSGHGVVDYNDRVYLLPEDADPSTPFDSGIAVEQLLEIARKFQLKRIIFLIDACRNPDDGKGEEGRKFLVNTSFRDSEIVSVFYSTKVGYSSFEDPKSGYGIFTKFLIYGLEGRADANFNGEVSYSELSNYVISSLKEWGKTNQKLQKPYTKEYAEKSEDTILTYAVNPETSLTDAPLFNPYNPTYAFRSFLFPGWGQYARGQEDKGKVYMSIFTLGVIYAGFQYKAYMLDKSNYESAIGIPPNPRVTETVALNYYLIEPYRQKMESSRAHLSQALTVLLILWSANVFDFYLLGPNPKEKSGVLLEFDWENQGVMGIDRVGKLGYAMRF
;
A
#
# COMPACT_ATOMS: atom_id res chain seq x y z
N MET A 1 24.83 56.41 -52.16
CA MET A 1 23.57 56.01 -51.50
C MET A 1 23.62 54.50 -51.25
N LYS A 2 23.78 54.06 -50.00
CA LYS A 2 23.78 52.62 -49.64
C LYS A 2 22.33 52.18 -49.44
N SER A 3 21.82 51.35 -50.35
CA SER A 3 20.50 50.71 -50.23
C SER A 3 20.57 49.60 -49.18
N LYS A 4 19.76 49.69 -48.12
CA LYS A 4 19.56 48.60 -47.16
C LYS A 4 18.34 47.81 -47.61
N ILE A 5 18.57 46.58 -48.09
CA ILE A 5 17.51 45.60 -48.36
C ILE A 5 17.10 45.00 -47.01
N LEU A 6 15.84 45.19 -46.62
CA LEU A 6 15.25 44.61 -45.43
C LEU A 6 14.58 43.29 -45.83
N ILE A 7 15.17 42.15 -45.45
CA ILE A 7 14.59 40.82 -45.66
C ILE A 7 13.67 40.53 -44.46
N PHE A 8 12.36 40.45 -44.70
CA PHE A 8 11.40 39.94 -43.72
C PHE A 8 11.43 38.42 -43.72
N LEU A 9 12.04 37.82 -42.70
CA LEU A 9 11.92 36.40 -42.39
C LEU A 9 10.61 36.19 -41.61
N PHE A 10 9.57 35.67 -42.28
CA PHE A 10 8.37 35.19 -41.60
C PHE A 10 8.71 33.89 -40.87
N PHE A 11 8.95 33.98 -39.55
CA PHE A 11 8.90 32.83 -38.67
C PHE A 11 7.43 32.49 -38.42
N THR A 12 6.87 31.57 -39.21
CA THR A 12 5.65 30.88 -38.81
C THR A 12 6.05 29.87 -37.73
N ALA A 13 5.84 30.22 -36.46
CA ALA A 13 5.93 29.25 -35.38
C ALA A 13 4.88 28.14 -35.68
N PRO A 14 5.26 26.85 -35.67
CA PRO A 14 4.28 25.79 -35.79
C PRO A 14 3.33 25.93 -34.61
N THR A 15 2.06 26.18 -34.90
CA THR A 15 0.99 26.12 -33.90
C THR A 15 0.98 24.67 -33.43
N MET A 16 1.56 24.39 -32.27
CA MET A 16 1.35 23.11 -31.62
C MET A 16 -0.14 23.05 -31.32
N LEU A 17 -0.88 22.27 -32.11
CA LEU A 17 -2.20 21.81 -31.73
C LEU A 17 -2.01 21.04 -30.44
N VAL A 18 -2.26 21.70 -29.31
CA VAL A 18 -2.51 21.02 -28.04
C VAL A 18 -3.75 20.17 -28.32
N SER A 19 -3.54 18.88 -28.55
CA SER A 19 -4.66 17.94 -28.57
C SER A 19 -5.32 18.05 -27.21
N ASP A 20 -6.56 18.49 -27.17
CA ASP A 20 -7.37 18.41 -25.96
C ASP A 20 -7.41 16.93 -25.54
N PRO A 21 -6.87 16.52 -24.38
CA PRO A 21 -6.67 15.11 -24.03
C PRO A 21 -7.96 14.28 -23.87
N GLY A 22 -9.12 14.83 -24.22
CA GLY A 22 -10.41 14.30 -23.82
C GLY A 22 -10.70 14.58 -22.34
N PRO A 23 -11.92 14.25 -21.88
CA PRO A 23 -12.32 14.46 -20.50
C PRO A 23 -11.46 13.63 -19.54
N LYS A 24 -10.99 14.26 -18.48
CA LYS A 24 -10.15 13.66 -17.45
C LYS A 24 -10.99 12.93 -16.41
N ARG A 25 -10.33 12.10 -15.61
CA ARG A 25 -10.92 11.27 -14.55
C ARG A 25 -10.21 11.53 -13.22
N PHE A 26 -10.99 11.87 -12.21
CA PHE A 26 -10.54 12.23 -10.87
C PHE A 26 -11.15 11.32 -9.81
N GLY A 27 -10.33 10.88 -8.85
CA GLY A 27 -10.74 10.02 -7.75
C GLY A 27 -10.40 10.64 -6.39
N PHE A 28 -11.38 10.79 -5.51
CA PHE A 28 -11.16 11.19 -4.13
C PHE A 28 -11.60 10.08 -3.18
N ILE A 29 -10.63 9.44 -2.52
CA ILE A 29 -10.83 8.16 -1.83
C ILE A 29 -10.50 8.34 -0.36
N VAL A 30 -11.45 8.05 0.53
CA VAL A 30 -11.31 8.23 1.97
C VAL A 30 -11.60 6.93 2.69
N GLY A 31 -10.68 6.51 3.58
CA GLY A 31 -10.87 5.37 4.46
C GLY A 31 -10.62 5.79 5.90
N VAL A 32 -11.61 5.60 6.78
CA VAL A 32 -11.53 5.98 8.20
C VAL A 32 -11.61 4.72 9.06
N SER A 33 -10.45 4.21 9.46
CA SER A 33 -10.32 3.01 10.28
C SER A 33 -10.27 3.30 11.78
N GLU A 34 -9.58 4.37 12.18
CA GLU A 34 -9.35 4.70 13.59
C GLU A 34 -10.08 6.00 13.94
N TYR A 35 -10.67 6.04 15.13
CA TYR A 35 -11.40 7.20 15.63
C TYR A 35 -10.79 7.66 16.94
N LYS A 36 -10.61 8.98 17.11
CA LYS A 36 -10.06 9.53 18.36
C LYS A 36 -10.95 9.24 19.58
N ASN A 37 -12.24 8.98 19.35
CA ASN A 37 -13.18 8.62 20.41
C ASN A 37 -13.46 7.11 20.43
N LEU A 38 -13.10 6.48 21.55
CA LEU A 38 -13.19 5.02 21.76
C LEU A 38 -14.62 4.46 21.73
N THR A 39 -15.67 5.28 21.83
CA THR A 39 -17.06 4.79 21.86
C THR A 39 -17.57 4.32 20.50
N LEU A 40 -17.02 4.82 19.39
CA LEU A 40 -17.43 4.41 18.03
C LEU A 40 -16.82 3.06 17.61
N GLY A 41 -15.71 2.65 18.25
CA GLY A 41 -14.95 1.46 17.89
C GLY A 41 -14.24 1.57 16.53
N ASP A 42 -13.02 1.05 16.46
CA ASP A 42 -12.23 1.09 15.23
C ASP A 42 -12.67 0.04 14.22
N LEU A 43 -12.59 0.40 12.93
CA LEU A 43 -12.89 -0.45 11.79
C LEU A 43 -11.61 -1.05 11.21
N LYS A 44 -11.62 -2.35 10.96
CA LYS A 44 -10.43 -3.09 10.50
C LYS A 44 -10.22 -3.00 9.01
N THR A 45 -11.28 -2.71 8.25
CA THR A 45 -11.29 -2.82 6.78
C THR A 45 -11.25 -1.49 6.05
N ALA A 46 -11.71 -0.38 6.65
CA ALA A 46 -11.89 0.90 5.96
C ALA A 46 -10.62 1.45 5.28
N LYS A 47 -9.46 1.29 5.92
CA LYS A 47 -8.15 1.63 5.32
C LYS A 47 -7.84 0.75 4.10
N ASN A 48 -8.02 -0.56 4.22
CA ASN A 48 -7.76 -1.49 3.10
C ASN A 48 -8.72 -1.23 1.95
N ASP A 49 -9.98 -0.95 2.26
CA ASP A 49 -11.01 -0.57 1.31
C ASP A 49 -10.60 0.62 0.44
N ALA A 50 -10.17 1.71 1.08
CA ALA A 50 -9.69 2.90 0.38
C ALA A 50 -8.46 2.57 -0.49
N LEU A 51 -7.48 1.83 0.04
CA LEU A 51 -6.27 1.47 -0.73
C LEU A 51 -6.58 0.55 -1.91
N GLY A 52 -7.50 -0.40 -1.74
CA GLY A 52 -7.97 -1.29 -2.81
C GLY A 52 -8.69 -0.53 -3.91
N MET A 53 -9.59 0.40 -3.53
CA MET A 53 -10.28 1.27 -4.47
C MET A 53 -9.29 2.14 -5.26
N THR A 54 -8.34 2.79 -4.58
CA THR A 54 -7.27 3.57 -5.24
C THR A 54 -6.51 2.73 -6.24
N LYS A 55 -6.13 1.50 -5.87
CA LYS A 55 -5.40 0.60 -6.76
C LYS A 55 -6.21 0.22 -8.00
N ILE A 56 -7.50 -0.05 -7.85
CA ILE A 56 -8.38 -0.40 -8.97
C ILE A 56 -8.58 0.77 -9.93
N LEU A 57 -8.90 1.95 -9.42
CA LEU A 57 -9.09 3.13 -10.26
C LEU A 57 -7.78 3.50 -10.99
N PHE A 58 -6.63 3.31 -10.35
CA PHE A 58 -5.34 3.50 -10.98
C PHE A 58 -5.05 2.45 -12.06
N SER A 59 -5.26 1.16 -11.75
CA SER A 59 -4.84 0.05 -12.62
C SER A 59 -5.76 -0.15 -13.83
N TYR A 60 -7.06 0.08 -13.65
CA TYR A 60 -8.09 -0.24 -14.65
C TYR A 60 -8.95 0.96 -15.06
N GLY A 61 -8.91 2.07 -14.32
CA GLY A 61 -9.82 3.19 -14.53
C GLY A 61 -9.26 4.34 -15.38
N SER A 62 -7.96 4.31 -15.70
CA SER A 62 -7.26 5.40 -16.39
C SER A 62 -7.46 6.77 -15.72
N TYR A 63 -7.49 6.81 -14.39
CA TYR A 63 -7.68 8.06 -13.63
C TYR A 63 -6.41 8.91 -13.69
N ASN A 64 -6.56 10.18 -14.08
CA ASN A 64 -5.46 11.13 -14.22
C ASN A 64 -4.93 11.57 -12.85
N ARG A 65 -5.82 11.64 -11.85
CA ARG A 65 -5.52 12.16 -10.52
C ARG A 65 -6.34 11.38 -9.50
N ILE A 66 -5.66 10.71 -8.57
CA ILE A 66 -6.31 10.06 -7.42
C ILE A 66 -5.69 10.61 -6.16
N GLN A 67 -6.53 11.13 -5.26
CA GLN A 67 -6.13 11.53 -3.92
C GLN A 67 -6.75 10.58 -2.90
N THR A 68 -5.91 10.09 -1.97
CA THR A 68 -6.33 9.11 -0.96
C THR A 68 -6.01 9.61 0.44
N LEU A 69 -7.01 9.58 1.33
CA LEU A 69 -6.88 9.91 2.75
C LEU A 69 -7.14 8.67 3.61
N VAL A 70 -6.15 8.26 4.40
CA VAL A 70 -6.21 7.12 5.34
C VAL A 70 -5.31 7.39 6.55
N GLN A 71 -5.57 6.73 7.67
CA GLN A 71 -4.67 6.76 8.83
C GLN A 71 -3.28 6.19 8.48
N GLU A 72 -2.23 6.80 9.05
CA GLU A 72 -0.79 6.63 8.73
C GLU A 72 -0.27 7.37 7.49
N GLY A 73 -1.06 8.24 6.88
CA GLY A 73 -0.56 9.23 5.93
C GLY A 73 0.26 10.36 6.60
N SER A 74 0.82 11.27 5.80
CA SER A 74 1.22 12.60 6.30
C SER A 74 0.06 13.29 7.03
N ALA A 75 0.35 14.31 7.86
CA ALA A 75 -0.68 15.06 8.59
C ALA A 75 -1.79 15.64 7.70
N ASN A 76 -1.49 15.91 6.42
CA ASN A 76 -2.45 16.41 5.43
C ASN A 76 -3.30 15.30 4.77
N SER A 77 -2.87 14.04 4.92
CA SER A 77 -3.54 12.85 4.37
C SER A 77 -4.32 12.04 5.41
N THR A 78 -4.23 12.43 6.68
CA THR A 78 -5.07 11.92 7.77
C THR A 78 -6.54 12.32 7.52
N PRO A 79 -7.53 11.43 7.65
CA PRO A 79 -8.92 11.71 7.25
C PRO A 79 -9.70 12.47 8.34
N THR A 80 -9.23 13.66 8.71
CA THR A 80 -9.94 14.59 9.58
C THR A 80 -11.00 15.36 8.79
N LYS A 81 -12.00 15.96 9.47
CA LYS A 81 -13.03 16.77 8.83
C LYS A 81 -12.42 17.85 7.92
N TYR A 82 -11.44 18.57 8.46
CA TYR A 82 -10.74 19.64 7.75
C TYR A 82 -10.02 19.13 6.51
N ASN A 83 -9.24 18.06 6.63
CA ASN A 83 -8.49 17.49 5.51
C ASN A 83 -9.42 16.94 4.44
N ILE A 84 -10.51 16.26 4.79
CA ILE A 84 -11.48 15.76 3.81
C ILE A 84 -12.05 16.92 3.01
N LEU A 85 -12.59 17.94 3.68
CA LEU A 85 -13.24 19.06 2.99
C LEU A 85 -12.26 19.89 2.15
N SER A 86 -11.10 20.24 2.71
CA SER A 86 -10.10 21.06 2.01
C SER A 86 -9.50 20.34 0.79
N ASN A 87 -9.13 19.07 0.92
CA ASN A 87 -8.57 18.33 -0.21
C ASN A 87 -9.63 17.96 -1.25
N PHE A 88 -10.88 17.72 -0.83
CA PHE A 88 -11.99 17.50 -1.76
C PHE A 88 -12.23 18.74 -2.63
N GLU A 89 -12.28 19.94 -2.02
CA GLU A 89 -12.43 21.21 -2.75
C GLU A 89 -11.20 21.50 -3.63
N ALA A 90 -9.99 21.32 -3.12
CA ALA A 90 -8.76 21.52 -3.90
C ALA A 90 -8.65 20.57 -5.11
N LEU A 91 -9.12 19.32 -4.98
CA LEU A 91 -9.14 18.40 -6.10
C LEU A 91 -10.19 18.81 -7.15
N LEU A 92 -11.34 19.32 -6.71
CA LEU A 92 -12.39 19.83 -7.61
C LEU A 92 -11.94 21.08 -8.38
N GLU A 93 -11.10 21.93 -7.80
CA GLU A 93 -10.49 23.09 -8.50
C GLU A 93 -9.64 22.68 -9.72
N GLU A 94 -9.13 21.44 -9.75
CA GLU A 94 -8.37 20.91 -10.89
C GLU A 94 -9.26 20.39 -12.04
N THR A 95 -10.58 20.31 -11.83
CA THR A 95 -11.54 19.69 -12.75
C THR A 95 -12.17 20.67 -13.74
N ASN A 96 -12.58 20.17 -14.89
CA ASN A 96 -13.43 20.85 -15.87
C ASN A 96 -14.85 20.25 -15.88
N PRO A 97 -15.86 20.97 -16.42
CA PRO A 97 -17.26 20.50 -16.43
C PRO A 97 -17.48 19.11 -17.05
N ASP A 98 -16.72 18.78 -18.09
CA ASP A 98 -16.83 17.49 -18.78
C ASP A 98 -15.98 16.39 -18.14
N ASP A 99 -15.32 16.59 -17.00
CA ASP A 99 -14.53 15.55 -16.35
C ASP A 99 -15.41 14.57 -15.54
N LEU A 100 -14.89 13.36 -15.29
CA LEU A 100 -15.51 12.39 -14.38
C LEU A 100 -14.89 12.54 -12.98
N PHE A 101 -15.72 12.73 -11.97
CA PHE A 101 -15.30 12.75 -10.58
C PHE A 101 -15.93 11.59 -9.79
N VAL A 102 -15.09 10.74 -9.21
CA VAL A 102 -15.51 9.64 -8.34
C VAL A 102 -15.07 9.90 -6.90
N PHE A 103 -16.03 9.97 -5.99
CA PHE A 103 -15.81 10.00 -4.57
C PHE A 103 -16.04 8.61 -3.98
N TYR A 104 -15.12 8.14 -3.14
CA TYR A 104 -15.28 6.91 -2.38
C TYR A 104 -15.05 7.18 -0.91
N PHE A 105 -15.93 6.65 -0.05
CA PHE A 105 -15.79 6.70 1.39
C PHE A 105 -16.02 5.32 2.00
N SER A 106 -15.11 4.87 2.88
CA SER A 106 -15.33 3.72 3.78
C SER A 106 -15.10 4.15 5.22
N GLY A 107 -16.07 3.90 6.10
CA GLY A 107 -16.01 4.32 7.50
C GLY A 107 -17.35 4.26 8.22
N HIS A 108 -17.42 4.86 9.40
CA HIS A 108 -18.67 5.02 10.14
C HIS A 108 -19.54 6.11 9.51
N GLY A 109 -20.85 5.91 9.61
CA GLY A 109 -21.84 6.89 9.17
C GLY A 109 -23.05 6.88 10.09
N VAL A 110 -23.69 8.04 10.20
CA VAL A 110 -24.95 8.20 10.93
C VAL A 110 -26.01 8.80 10.02
N VAL A 111 -27.27 8.61 10.39
CA VAL A 111 -28.42 9.09 9.63
C VAL A 111 -29.28 9.98 10.53
N ASP A 112 -29.64 11.16 10.06
CA ASP A 112 -30.53 12.06 10.80
C ASP A 112 -32.02 11.74 10.59
N TYR A 113 -32.92 12.49 11.24
CA TYR A 113 -34.37 12.30 11.09
C TYR A 113 -34.92 12.52 9.69
N ASN A 114 -34.18 13.20 8.82
CA ASN A 114 -34.55 13.49 7.43
C ASN A 114 -33.88 12.51 6.45
N ASP A 115 -33.40 11.36 6.95
CA ASP A 115 -32.67 10.33 6.20
C ASP A 115 -31.38 10.81 5.52
N ARG A 116 -30.81 11.94 5.96
CA ARG A 116 -29.53 12.47 5.46
C ARG A 116 -28.38 11.72 6.10
N VAL A 117 -27.39 11.39 5.27
CA VAL A 117 -26.24 10.58 5.67
C VAL A 117 -25.07 11.50 6.01
N TYR A 118 -24.50 11.30 7.20
CA TYR A 118 -23.30 11.97 7.68
C TYR A 118 -22.16 10.97 7.77
N LEU A 119 -21.07 11.26 7.08
CA LEU A 119 -19.82 10.50 7.10
C LEU A 119 -19.01 10.96 8.30
N LEU A 120 -18.52 10.03 9.11
CA LEU A 120 -17.74 10.37 10.30
C LEU A 120 -16.23 10.38 9.97
N PRO A 121 -15.55 11.55 10.06
CA PRO A 121 -14.09 11.61 10.00
C PRO A 121 -13.45 11.04 11.27
N GLU A 122 -12.12 10.89 11.26
CA GLU A 122 -11.35 10.42 12.42
C GLU A 122 -11.58 11.25 13.70
N ASP A 123 -11.76 12.56 13.53
CA ASP A 123 -11.98 13.54 14.59
C ASP A 123 -13.47 13.82 14.85
N ALA A 124 -14.36 12.93 14.41
CA ALA A 124 -15.78 13.00 14.74
C ALA A 124 -16.00 12.92 16.27
N ASP A 125 -16.90 13.76 16.77
CA ASP A 125 -17.37 13.74 18.15
C ASP A 125 -18.70 12.97 18.23
N PRO A 126 -18.75 11.81 18.90
CA PRO A 126 -19.96 11.02 19.07
C PRO A 126 -21.08 11.74 19.83
N SER A 127 -20.75 12.79 20.61
CA SER A 127 -21.75 13.60 21.30
C SER A 127 -22.45 14.60 20.38
N THR A 128 -21.82 14.98 19.26
CA THR A 128 -22.35 15.93 18.28
C THR A 128 -22.10 15.46 16.84
N PRO A 129 -22.53 14.23 16.48
CA PRO A 129 -22.10 13.58 15.24
C PRO A 129 -22.56 14.30 13.97
N PHE A 130 -23.66 15.06 14.04
CA PHE A 130 -24.17 15.87 12.93
C PHE A 130 -23.42 17.19 12.72
N ASP A 131 -22.73 17.70 13.75
CA ASP A 131 -21.89 18.90 13.68
C ASP A 131 -20.44 18.56 13.36
N SER A 132 -19.92 17.45 13.91
CA SER A 132 -18.57 16.97 13.64
C SER A 132 -18.47 16.10 12.39
N GLY A 133 -19.56 15.50 11.93
CA GLY A 133 -19.62 14.72 10.70
C GLY A 133 -19.69 15.58 9.44
N ILE A 134 -19.65 14.93 8.27
CA ILE A 134 -19.78 15.58 6.95
C ILE A 134 -21.02 15.01 6.26
N ALA A 135 -22.01 15.85 5.98
CA ALA A 135 -23.18 15.39 5.23
C ALA A 135 -22.80 15.09 3.76
N VAL A 136 -23.36 14.02 3.20
CA VAL A 136 -23.18 13.72 1.77
C VAL A 136 -23.70 14.87 0.90
N GLU A 137 -24.83 15.47 1.29
CA GLU A 137 -25.39 16.66 0.64
C GLU A 137 -24.44 17.87 0.68
N GLN A 138 -23.63 18.03 1.74
CA GLN A 138 -22.63 19.09 1.82
C GLN A 138 -21.56 18.93 0.73
N LEU A 139 -21.05 17.71 0.54
CA LEU A 139 -20.06 17.41 -0.50
C LEU A 139 -20.65 17.60 -1.90
N LEU A 140 -21.90 17.19 -2.12
CA LEU A 140 -22.62 17.44 -3.37
C LEU A 140 -22.81 18.94 -3.65
N GLU A 141 -23.14 19.75 -2.63
CA GLU A 141 -23.24 21.20 -2.76
C GLU A 141 -21.91 21.85 -3.13
N ILE A 142 -20.79 21.36 -2.57
CA ILE A 142 -19.44 21.80 -2.94
C ILE A 142 -19.16 21.45 -4.40
N ALA A 143 -19.36 20.17 -4.79
CA ALA A 143 -19.10 19.71 -6.15
C ALA A 143 -19.92 20.45 -7.21
N ARG A 144 -21.18 20.81 -6.89
CA ARG A 144 -22.04 21.61 -7.78
C ARG A 144 -21.42 22.96 -8.16
N LYS A 145 -20.65 23.60 -7.26
CA LYS A 145 -20.01 24.90 -7.55
C LYS A 145 -19.05 24.85 -8.73
N PHE A 146 -18.50 23.66 -9.02
CA PHE A 146 -17.52 23.42 -10.08
C PHE A 146 -18.16 22.94 -11.40
N GLN A 147 -19.50 22.92 -11.49
CA GLN A 147 -20.25 22.62 -12.72
C GLN A 147 -19.91 21.28 -13.39
N LEU A 148 -19.41 20.31 -12.61
CA LEU A 148 -19.16 18.95 -13.09
C LEU A 148 -20.46 18.30 -13.58
N LYS A 149 -20.41 17.69 -14.75
CA LYS A 149 -21.52 16.95 -15.34
C LYS A 149 -21.59 15.50 -14.87
N ARG A 150 -20.46 14.89 -14.49
CA ARG A 150 -20.39 13.48 -14.11
C ARG A 150 -19.77 13.27 -12.74
N ILE A 151 -20.62 13.03 -11.75
CA ILE A 151 -20.25 12.83 -10.34
C ILE A 151 -20.82 11.51 -9.84
N ILE A 152 -19.95 10.63 -9.34
CA ILE A 152 -20.35 9.34 -8.76
C ILE A 152 -19.77 9.23 -7.36
N PHE A 153 -20.64 9.05 -6.38
CA PHE A 153 -20.26 8.82 -4.99
C PHE A 153 -20.53 7.35 -4.64
N LEU A 154 -19.53 6.68 -4.08
CA LEU A 154 -19.58 5.31 -3.59
C LEU A 154 -19.37 5.33 -2.08
N ILE A 155 -20.41 5.05 -1.31
CA ILE A 155 -20.41 5.25 0.15
C ILE A 155 -20.55 3.90 0.85
N ASP A 156 -19.45 3.39 1.41
CA ASP A 156 -19.46 2.26 2.34
C ASP A 156 -19.50 2.73 3.79
N ALA A 157 -20.71 3.00 4.28
CA ALA A 157 -20.93 3.37 5.66
C ALA A 157 -22.24 2.76 6.17
N CYS A 158 -22.28 2.43 7.46
CA CYS A 158 -23.52 2.00 8.11
C CYS A 158 -24.59 3.10 8.02
N ARG A 159 -25.85 2.68 7.89
CA ARG A 159 -27.02 3.56 7.87
C ARG A 159 -28.06 3.08 8.88
N ASN A 160 -27.59 2.52 9.99
CA ASN A 160 -28.47 1.90 10.98
C ASN A 160 -29.08 3.01 11.86
N PRO A 161 -30.41 3.05 12.05
CA PRO A 161 -31.07 4.09 12.83
C PRO A 161 -30.83 3.95 14.34
N ASP A 162 -30.52 2.73 14.80
CA ASP A 162 -30.28 2.46 16.22
C ASP A 162 -28.96 3.05 16.73
N ASP A 163 -28.05 3.43 15.81
CA ASP A 163 -26.77 4.07 16.13
C ASP A 163 -26.89 5.60 16.29
N GLY A 164 -28.11 6.15 16.23
CA GLY A 164 -28.37 7.56 16.55
C GLY A 164 -29.48 8.22 15.74
N LYS A 165 -30.75 7.87 15.97
CA LYS A 165 -31.87 8.80 15.75
C LYS A 165 -31.85 9.90 16.83
N GLY A 166 -30.82 10.73 16.83
CA GLY A 166 -30.60 11.70 17.88
C GLY A 166 -31.32 13.02 17.62
N GLU A 167 -31.05 13.66 16.48
CA GLU A 167 -31.34 15.09 16.29
C GLU A 167 -31.53 15.43 14.80
N GLU A 168 -32.14 16.58 14.51
CA GLU A 168 -32.22 17.11 13.14
C GLU A 168 -30.87 17.73 12.77
N GLY A 169 -30.18 17.17 11.77
CA GLY A 169 -28.91 17.71 11.31
C GLY A 169 -29.05 19.08 10.61
N ARG A 170 -27.91 19.72 10.28
CA ARG A 170 -27.89 21.00 9.56
C ARG A 170 -28.71 20.97 8.26
N LYS A 171 -29.48 22.02 8.01
CA LYS A 171 -30.24 22.20 6.77
C LYS A 171 -29.31 22.65 5.64
N PHE A 172 -29.13 21.76 4.68
CA PHE A 172 -28.56 22.07 3.36
C PHE A 172 -29.68 22.52 2.43
N LEU A 173 -29.39 23.34 1.43
CA LEU A 173 -30.40 23.87 0.52
C LEU A 173 -30.90 22.73 -0.37
N VAL A 174 -31.97 22.06 0.06
CA VAL A 174 -32.60 20.88 -0.57
C VAL A 174 -33.06 21.11 -2.03
N ASN A 175 -32.87 22.30 -2.59
CA ASN A 175 -33.08 22.60 -4.00
C ASN A 175 -31.82 22.41 -4.85
N THR A 176 -31.05 21.33 -4.60
CA THR A 176 -29.89 20.94 -5.41
C THR A 176 -30.35 20.25 -6.69
N SER A 177 -31.04 20.98 -7.58
CA SER A 177 -31.38 20.43 -8.89
C SER A 177 -30.14 20.45 -9.78
N PHE A 178 -29.61 19.27 -10.10
CA PHE A 178 -28.50 19.10 -11.05
C PHE A 178 -29.03 19.03 -12.48
N ARG A 179 -29.88 20.00 -12.87
CA ARG A 179 -30.64 19.98 -14.13
C ARG A 179 -29.75 19.97 -15.39
N ASP A 180 -28.53 20.47 -15.28
CA ASP A 180 -27.57 20.55 -16.39
C ASP A 180 -26.46 19.48 -16.30
N SER A 181 -26.55 18.53 -15.35
CA SER A 181 -25.58 17.44 -15.17
C SER A 181 -26.03 16.17 -15.88
N GLU A 182 -25.08 15.40 -16.40
CA GLU A 182 -25.32 14.13 -17.12
C GLU A 182 -25.54 12.95 -16.15
N ILE A 183 -24.79 12.92 -15.04
CA ILE A 183 -24.97 11.95 -13.96
C ILE A 183 -24.51 12.55 -12.63
N VAL A 184 -25.37 12.45 -11.62
CA VAL A 184 -25.02 12.72 -10.22
C VAL A 184 -25.67 11.64 -9.39
N SER A 185 -24.88 10.63 -9.01
CA SER A 185 -25.38 9.42 -8.36
C SER A 185 -24.61 9.10 -7.09
N VAL A 186 -25.35 8.72 -6.05
CA VAL A 186 -24.78 8.23 -4.79
C VAL A 186 -25.18 6.78 -4.60
N PHE A 187 -24.20 5.88 -4.61
CA PHE A 187 -24.39 4.45 -4.37
C PHE A 187 -23.95 4.10 -2.95
N TYR A 188 -24.92 3.84 -2.09
CA TYR A 188 -24.72 3.45 -0.71
C TYR A 188 -24.60 1.93 -0.58
N SER A 189 -23.69 1.48 0.27
CA SER A 189 -23.48 0.05 0.57
C SER A 189 -24.69 -0.62 1.21
N THR A 190 -25.59 0.16 1.82
CA THR A 190 -26.82 -0.35 2.43
C THR A 190 -27.93 0.70 2.47
N LYS A 191 -29.18 0.29 2.72
CA LYS A 191 -30.36 1.16 2.93
C LYS A 191 -30.39 1.66 4.37
N VAL A 192 -31.08 2.77 4.62
CA VAL A 192 -31.44 3.17 6.00
C VAL A 192 -32.14 2.00 6.68
N GLY A 193 -31.73 1.65 7.90
CA GLY A 193 -32.26 0.47 8.62
C GLY A 193 -31.42 -0.79 8.51
N TYR A 194 -30.27 -0.75 7.82
CA TYR A 194 -29.43 -1.91 7.58
C TYR A 194 -27.95 -1.59 7.85
N SER A 195 -27.16 -2.62 8.16
CA SER A 195 -25.72 -2.52 8.41
C SER A 195 -24.90 -2.82 7.15
N SER A 196 -23.67 -2.31 7.11
CA SER A 196 -22.62 -2.79 6.20
C SER A 196 -21.74 -3.79 6.95
N PHE A 197 -21.23 -4.82 6.27
CA PHE A 197 -20.45 -5.89 6.89
C PHE A 197 -19.04 -5.99 6.34
N GLU A 198 -18.10 -6.37 7.20
CA GLU A 198 -16.73 -6.72 6.84
C GLU A 198 -16.60 -8.19 6.38
N ASP A 199 -15.66 -8.47 5.49
CA ASP A 199 -15.22 -9.82 5.11
C ASP A 199 -13.90 -10.17 5.81
N PRO A 200 -13.90 -11.01 6.86
CA PRO A 200 -12.66 -11.40 7.53
C PRO A 200 -11.66 -12.12 6.63
N LYS A 201 -12.11 -12.73 5.52
CA LYS A 201 -11.23 -13.51 4.63
C LYS A 201 -10.45 -12.64 3.65
N SER A 202 -11.09 -11.65 3.07
CA SER A 202 -10.45 -10.74 2.10
C SER A 202 -9.84 -9.52 2.77
N GLY A 203 -10.28 -9.17 3.99
CA GLY A 203 -9.83 -7.98 4.72
C GLY A 203 -10.37 -6.67 4.16
N TYR A 204 -11.45 -6.75 3.38
CA TYR A 204 -12.25 -5.64 2.85
C TYR A 204 -13.68 -5.65 3.43
N GLY A 205 -14.38 -4.53 3.34
CA GLY A 205 -15.84 -4.48 3.42
C GLY A 205 -16.47 -5.32 2.32
N ILE A 206 -17.62 -5.96 2.57
CA ILE A 206 -18.28 -6.83 1.58
C ILE A 206 -18.73 -6.02 0.36
N PHE A 207 -19.23 -4.80 0.56
CA PHE A 207 -19.58 -3.91 -0.54
C PHE A 207 -18.35 -3.51 -1.35
N THR A 208 -17.27 -3.10 -0.68
CA THR A 208 -15.99 -2.79 -1.31
C THR A 208 -15.43 -3.95 -2.11
N LYS A 209 -15.50 -5.16 -1.56
CA LYS A 209 -15.07 -6.38 -2.25
C LYS A 209 -15.79 -6.56 -3.59
N PHE A 210 -17.12 -6.43 -3.59
CA PHE A 210 -17.90 -6.57 -4.82
C PHE A 210 -17.72 -5.38 -5.77
N LEU A 211 -17.46 -4.17 -5.27
CA LEU A 211 -17.06 -3.05 -6.13
C LEU A 211 -15.74 -3.36 -6.84
N ILE A 212 -14.73 -3.83 -6.12
CA ILE A 212 -13.42 -4.19 -6.69
C ILE A 212 -13.59 -5.27 -7.75
N TYR A 213 -14.27 -6.37 -7.42
CA TYR A 213 -14.57 -7.44 -8.39
C TYR A 213 -15.30 -6.93 -9.64
N GLY A 214 -16.30 -6.08 -9.47
CA GLY A 214 -17.05 -5.53 -10.58
C GLY A 214 -16.17 -4.67 -11.49
N LEU A 215 -15.41 -3.75 -10.89
CA LEU A 215 -14.49 -2.83 -11.57
C LEU A 215 -13.29 -3.53 -12.23
N GLU A 216 -12.91 -4.72 -11.76
CA GLU A 216 -11.94 -5.59 -12.43
C GLU A 216 -12.49 -6.27 -13.70
N GLY A 217 -13.76 -6.09 -14.01
CA GLY A 217 -14.39 -6.62 -15.23
C GLY A 217 -15.39 -7.74 -14.97
N ARG A 218 -15.67 -8.15 -13.73
CA ARG A 218 -16.77 -9.12 -13.47
C ARG A 218 -18.15 -8.51 -13.65
N ALA A 219 -18.24 -7.18 -13.66
CA ALA A 219 -19.46 -6.46 -13.96
C ALA A 219 -19.69 -6.25 -15.46
N ASP A 220 -18.68 -6.49 -16.32
CA ASP A 220 -18.81 -6.39 -17.78
C ASP A 220 -19.75 -7.50 -18.28
N ALA A 221 -21.04 -7.18 -18.37
CA ALA A 221 -22.09 -8.13 -18.69
C ALA A 221 -22.25 -8.31 -20.20
N ASN A 222 -21.80 -7.32 -20.99
CA ASN A 222 -21.91 -7.31 -22.44
C ASN A 222 -20.60 -7.75 -23.15
N PHE A 223 -19.52 -7.97 -22.38
CA PHE A 223 -18.19 -8.41 -22.81
C PHE A 223 -17.50 -7.44 -23.78
N ASN A 224 -17.72 -6.13 -23.62
CA ASN A 224 -17.08 -5.10 -24.44
C ASN A 224 -15.74 -4.61 -23.86
N GLY A 225 -15.32 -5.11 -22.70
CA GLY A 225 -14.08 -4.72 -22.02
C GLY A 225 -14.19 -3.40 -21.24
N GLU A 226 -15.39 -2.85 -21.10
CA GLU A 226 -15.69 -1.63 -20.36
C GLU A 226 -16.69 -1.96 -19.25
N VAL A 227 -16.51 -1.34 -18.07
CA VAL A 227 -17.46 -1.47 -16.96
C VAL A 227 -18.14 -0.13 -16.77
N SER A 228 -19.43 -0.07 -17.11
CA SER A 228 -20.28 1.09 -16.87
C SER A 228 -20.82 1.15 -15.44
N TYR A 229 -21.33 2.32 -15.04
CA TYR A 229 -21.95 2.50 -13.72
C TYR A 229 -23.19 1.61 -13.54
N SER A 230 -24.05 1.43 -14.56
CA SER A 230 -25.20 0.53 -14.44
C SER A 230 -24.76 -0.92 -14.25
N GLU A 231 -23.79 -1.37 -15.04
CA GLU A 231 -23.23 -2.72 -14.95
C GLU A 231 -22.65 -2.98 -13.57
N LEU A 232 -21.83 -2.05 -13.07
CA LEU A 232 -21.28 -2.14 -11.72
C LEU A 232 -22.37 -2.20 -10.66
N SER A 233 -23.35 -1.30 -10.72
CA SER A 233 -24.45 -1.26 -9.75
C SER A 233 -25.26 -2.56 -9.76
N ASN A 234 -25.62 -3.06 -10.94
CA ASN A 234 -26.36 -4.31 -11.11
C ASN A 234 -25.58 -5.53 -10.60
N TYR A 235 -24.28 -5.59 -10.90
CA TYR A 235 -23.38 -6.63 -10.41
C TYR A 235 -23.34 -6.61 -8.87
N VAL A 236 -23.03 -5.47 -8.26
CA VAL A 236 -22.90 -5.33 -6.80
C VAL A 236 -24.22 -5.67 -6.10
N ILE A 237 -25.36 -5.18 -6.60
CA ILE A 237 -26.69 -5.50 -6.05
C ILE A 237 -26.94 -7.02 -6.07
N SER A 238 -26.62 -7.66 -7.20
CA SER A 238 -26.85 -9.10 -7.39
C SER A 238 -25.93 -9.92 -6.49
N SER A 239 -24.64 -9.59 -6.43
CA SER A 239 -23.64 -10.28 -5.62
C SER A 239 -23.90 -10.12 -4.12
N LEU A 240 -24.28 -8.92 -3.65
CA LEU A 240 -24.66 -8.71 -2.26
C LEU A 240 -25.93 -9.48 -1.87
N LYS A 241 -26.91 -9.55 -2.77
CA LYS A 241 -28.13 -10.34 -2.55
C LYS A 241 -27.82 -11.83 -2.42
N GLU A 242 -26.91 -12.36 -3.25
CA GLU A 242 -26.46 -13.74 -3.18
C GLU A 242 -25.65 -14.02 -1.91
N TRP A 243 -24.67 -13.16 -1.61
CA TRP A 243 -23.87 -13.25 -0.38
C TRP A 243 -24.75 -13.22 0.88
N GLY A 244 -25.72 -12.31 0.92
CA GLY A 244 -26.64 -12.16 2.05
C GLY A 244 -27.50 -13.40 2.29
N LYS A 245 -27.94 -14.08 1.22
CA LYS A 245 -28.65 -15.37 1.31
C LYS A 245 -27.77 -16.46 1.93
N THR A 246 -26.53 -16.58 1.45
CA THR A 246 -25.58 -17.61 1.91
C THR A 246 -25.15 -17.41 3.36
N ASN A 247 -24.99 -16.15 3.79
CA ASN A 247 -24.47 -15.81 5.12
C ASN A 247 -25.56 -15.43 6.13
N GLN A 248 -26.84 -15.52 5.74
CA GLN A 248 -27.99 -15.12 6.57
C GLN A 248 -27.87 -13.67 7.11
N LYS A 249 -27.31 -12.77 6.30
CA LYS A 249 -27.12 -11.35 6.61
C LYS A 249 -27.85 -10.48 5.60
N LEU A 250 -28.33 -9.32 6.05
CA LEU A 250 -29.07 -8.37 5.19
C LEU A 250 -28.25 -7.10 4.99
N GLN A 251 -27.61 -7.01 3.84
CA GLN A 251 -27.01 -5.77 3.32
C GLN A 251 -27.69 -5.44 2.00
N LYS A 252 -28.35 -4.28 1.94
CA LYS A 252 -29.23 -3.91 0.82
C LYS A 252 -28.71 -2.63 0.17
N PRO A 253 -27.82 -2.71 -0.84
CA PRO A 253 -27.28 -1.52 -1.48
C PRO A 253 -28.38 -0.65 -2.09
N TYR A 254 -28.16 0.66 -2.14
CA TYR A 254 -29.16 1.64 -2.55
C TYR A 254 -28.53 2.79 -3.32
N THR A 255 -29.12 3.15 -4.45
CA THR A 255 -28.70 4.29 -5.27
C THR A 255 -29.69 5.45 -5.13
N LYS A 256 -29.18 6.66 -4.94
CA LYS A 256 -29.93 7.91 -5.04
C LYS A 256 -29.38 8.72 -6.22
N GLU A 257 -30.21 8.97 -7.21
CA GLU A 257 -29.87 9.76 -8.39
C GLU A 257 -30.40 11.20 -8.22
N TYR A 258 -29.60 12.18 -8.62
CA TYR A 258 -29.89 13.60 -8.49
C TYR A 258 -30.00 14.33 -9.85
N ALA A 259 -29.67 13.66 -10.96
CA ALA A 259 -29.80 14.13 -12.34
C ALA A 259 -30.35 13.02 -13.25
N GLU A 260 -30.99 13.37 -14.36
CA GLU A 260 -31.46 12.41 -15.36
C GLU A 260 -30.29 11.85 -16.18
N LYS A 261 -30.26 10.53 -16.36
CA LYS A 261 -29.17 9.80 -16.99
C LYS A 261 -29.19 10.02 -18.51
N SER A 262 -28.31 10.89 -19.03
CA SER A 262 -28.20 11.11 -20.48
C SER A 262 -27.55 9.93 -21.18
N GLU A 263 -26.43 9.42 -20.64
CA GLU A 263 -25.69 8.25 -21.12
C GLU A 263 -25.05 7.50 -19.94
N ASP A 264 -24.73 6.22 -20.10
CA ASP A 264 -24.09 5.44 -19.03
C ASP A 264 -22.59 5.74 -18.93
N THR A 265 -22.09 5.90 -17.71
CA THR A 265 -20.73 6.37 -17.49
C THR A 265 -19.78 5.21 -17.28
N ILE A 266 -18.74 5.12 -18.11
CA ILE A 266 -17.68 4.10 -18.01
C ILE A 266 -16.77 4.42 -16.82
N LEU A 267 -16.57 3.46 -15.92
CA LEU A 267 -15.73 3.57 -14.74
C LEU A 267 -14.34 2.96 -14.92
N THR A 268 -14.26 1.78 -15.54
CA THR A 268 -13.01 1.06 -15.81
C THR A 268 -13.01 0.36 -17.17
N TYR A 269 -11.82 0.09 -17.67
CA TYR A 269 -11.53 -0.70 -18.86
C TYR A 269 -10.82 -1.98 -18.40
N ALA A 270 -11.57 -3.05 -18.20
CA ALA A 270 -11.04 -4.27 -17.61
C ALA A 270 -11.72 -5.51 -18.17
N VAL A 271 -10.91 -6.53 -18.44
CA VAL A 271 -11.36 -7.88 -18.79
C VAL A 271 -11.01 -8.76 -17.60
N ASN A 272 -12.04 -9.20 -16.87
CA ASN A 272 -11.96 -9.96 -15.61
C ASN A 272 -10.65 -10.80 -15.49
N PRO A 273 -9.70 -10.39 -14.62
CA PRO A 273 -8.40 -11.04 -14.52
C PRO A 273 -8.51 -12.45 -13.91
N GLU A 274 -7.57 -13.33 -14.25
CA GLU A 274 -7.52 -14.69 -13.69
C GLU A 274 -7.44 -14.70 -12.15
N THR A 275 -6.80 -13.68 -11.56
CA THR A 275 -6.72 -13.46 -10.12
C THR A 275 -7.16 -12.05 -9.75
N SER A 276 -8.09 -11.93 -8.80
CA SER A 276 -8.55 -10.64 -8.29
C SER A 276 -7.64 -10.09 -7.20
N LEU A 277 -7.58 -8.75 -7.10
CA LEU A 277 -6.93 -8.04 -6.01
C LEU A 277 -7.49 -8.36 -4.61
N THR A 278 -8.77 -8.74 -4.48
CA THR A 278 -9.31 -9.10 -3.15
C THR A 278 -9.00 -10.54 -2.77
N ASP A 279 -8.62 -11.37 -3.73
CA ASP A 279 -8.25 -12.78 -3.52
C ASP A 279 -6.73 -12.91 -3.28
N ALA A 280 -5.95 -11.89 -3.66
CA ALA A 280 -4.56 -11.77 -3.30
C ALA A 280 -4.43 -11.50 -1.78
N PRO A 281 -3.57 -12.23 -1.05
CA PRO A 281 -3.38 -11.98 0.38
C PRO A 281 -2.93 -10.53 0.59
N LEU A 282 -3.67 -9.79 1.42
CA LEU A 282 -3.32 -8.42 1.79
C LEU A 282 -1.90 -8.41 2.34
N PHE A 283 -1.07 -7.57 1.75
CA PHE A 283 0.31 -7.38 2.18
C PHE A 283 0.31 -6.72 3.56
N ASN A 284 0.43 -7.54 4.62
CA ASN A 284 0.63 -7.07 5.99
C ASN A 284 2.13 -7.09 6.31
N PRO A 285 2.85 -5.95 6.27
CA PRO A 285 4.29 -5.89 6.52
C PRO A 285 4.69 -6.30 7.94
N TYR A 286 3.73 -6.37 8.87
CA TYR A 286 3.91 -6.76 10.27
C TYR A 286 3.51 -8.20 10.56
N ASN A 287 3.31 -9.02 9.53
CA ASN A 287 2.96 -10.43 9.72
C ASN A 287 4.08 -11.18 10.49
N PRO A 288 3.79 -11.81 11.64
CA PRO A 288 4.79 -12.51 12.45
C PRO A 288 5.47 -13.67 11.71
N THR A 289 4.84 -14.23 10.67
CA THR A 289 5.43 -15.26 9.81
C THR A 289 6.70 -14.76 9.12
N TYR A 290 6.82 -13.47 8.82
CA TYR A 290 8.02 -12.90 8.21
C TYR A 290 9.22 -12.93 9.16
N ALA A 291 8.98 -12.74 10.46
CA ALA A 291 10.01 -12.84 11.49
C ALA A 291 10.58 -14.26 11.54
N PHE A 292 9.69 -15.26 11.52
CA PHE A 292 10.10 -16.66 11.46
C PHE A 292 10.89 -16.99 10.19
N ARG A 293 10.47 -16.47 9.03
CA ARG A 293 11.20 -16.63 7.76
C ARG A 293 12.61 -16.04 7.82
N SER A 294 12.75 -14.81 8.34
CA SER A 294 14.05 -14.15 8.47
C SER A 294 14.95 -14.82 9.50
N PHE A 295 14.38 -15.36 10.58
CA PHE A 295 15.12 -16.15 11.57
C PHE A 295 15.73 -17.41 10.96
N LEU A 296 14.97 -18.14 10.13
CA LEU A 296 15.45 -19.36 9.48
C LEU A 296 16.49 -19.07 8.39
N PHE A 297 16.21 -18.11 7.52
CA PHE A 297 17.12 -17.71 6.46
C PHE A 297 17.20 -16.18 6.41
N PRO A 298 18.38 -15.60 6.72
CA PRO A 298 18.61 -14.18 6.64
C PRO A 298 18.14 -13.56 5.32
N GLY A 299 17.41 -12.46 5.39
CA GLY A 299 16.85 -11.76 4.23
C GLY A 299 15.49 -12.27 3.74
N TRP A 300 15.07 -13.49 4.08
CA TRP A 300 13.81 -14.05 3.57
C TRP A 300 12.58 -13.32 4.11
N GLY A 301 12.60 -12.94 5.39
CA GLY A 301 11.52 -12.14 5.95
C GLY A 301 11.48 -10.73 5.38
N GLN A 302 12.63 -10.08 5.16
CA GLN A 302 12.75 -8.76 4.52
C GLN A 302 12.12 -8.78 3.12
N TYR A 303 12.44 -9.81 2.34
CA TYR A 303 11.84 -10.05 1.04
C TYR A 303 10.32 -10.24 1.14
N ALA A 304 9.84 -11.08 2.07
CA ALA A 304 8.42 -11.35 2.26
C ALA A 304 7.62 -10.14 2.78
N ARG A 305 8.26 -9.21 3.51
CA ARG A 305 7.71 -7.90 3.92
C ARG A 305 7.97 -6.80 2.90
N GLY A 306 8.17 -7.13 1.63
CA GLY A 306 8.19 -6.15 0.53
C GLY A 306 9.47 -5.31 0.42
N GLN A 307 10.51 -5.59 1.22
CA GLN A 307 11.85 -5.01 1.07
C GLN A 307 12.68 -5.93 0.17
N GLU A 308 12.31 -6.04 -1.10
CA GLU A 308 12.86 -7.05 -2.00
C GLU A 308 14.38 -6.96 -2.15
N ASP A 309 14.91 -5.77 -2.40
CA ASP A 309 16.34 -5.58 -2.67
C ASP A 309 17.17 -5.90 -1.43
N LYS A 310 16.74 -5.38 -0.28
CA LYS A 310 17.36 -5.68 1.02
C LYS A 310 17.33 -7.17 1.31
N GLY A 311 16.18 -7.82 1.10
CA GLY A 311 16.04 -9.26 1.26
C GLY A 311 16.99 -10.04 0.36
N LYS A 312 17.07 -9.69 -0.93
CA LYS A 312 17.98 -10.31 -1.92
C LYS A 312 19.44 -10.17 -1.49
N VAL A 313 19.84 -9.00 -0.97
CA VAL A 313 21.22 -8.76 -0.50
C VAL A 313 21.55 -9.67 0.69
N TYR A 314 20.72 -9.69 1.74
CA TYR A 314 20.95 -10.55 2.90
C TYR A 314 20.99 -12.04 2.52
N MET A 315 20.05 -12.49 1.66
CA MET A 315 20.03 -13.87 1.17
C MET A 315 21.31 -14.21 0.38
N SER A 316 21.78 -13.30 -0.47
CA SER A 316 22.98 -13.50 -1.29
C SER A 316 24.23 -13.65 -0.43
N ILE A 317 24.43 -12.71 0.51
CA ILE A 317 25.60 -12.73 1.41
C ILE A 317 25.58 -13.98 2.30
N PHE A 318 24.43 -14.33 2.87
CA PHE A 318 24.29 -15.53 3.70
C PHE A 318 24.56 -16.80 2.91
N THR A 319 24.04 -16.91 1.69
CA THR A 319 24.25 -18.07 0.80
C THR A 319 25.74 -18.25 0.49
N LEU A 320 26.44 -17.17 0.12
CA LEU A 320 27.88 -17.21 -0.12
C LEU A 320 28.67 -17.62 1.14
N GLY A 321 28.26 -17.12 2.31
CA GLY A 321 28.85 -17.51 3.59
C GLY A 321 28.67 -19.00 3.90
N VAL A 322 27.49 -19.56 3.65
CA VAL A 322 27.20 -20.99 3.86
C VAL A 322 28.02 -21.85 2.91
N ILE A 323 28.11 -21.47 1.64
CA ILE A 323 28.95 -22.15 0.65
C ILE A 323 30.42 -22.14 1.11
N TYR A 324 30.93 -20.98 1.52
CA TYR A 324 32.30 -20.85 2.02
C TYR A 324 32.56 -21.71 3.27
N ALA A 325 31.66 -21.69 4.25
CA ALA A 325 31.75 -22.52 5.44
C ALA A 325 31.72 -24.02 5.08
N GLY A 326 30.92 -24.43 4.09
CA GLY A 326 30.91 -25.79 3.56
C GLY A 326 32.24 -26.21 2.95
N PHE A 327 32.89 -25.32 2.19
CA PHE A 327 34.24 -25.57 1.67
C PHE A 327 35.28 -25.73 2.80
N GLN A 328 35.25 -24.84 3.80
CA GLN A 328 36.16 -24.93 4.95
C GLN A 328 35.91 -26.18 5.79
N TYR A 329 34.65 -26.60 5.93
CA TYR A 329 34.29 -27.83 6.62
C TYR A 329 34.86 -29.05 5.90
N LYS A 330 34.73 -29.11 4.57
CA LYS A 330 35.32 -30.20 3.77
C LYS A 330 36.84 -30.25 3.90
N ALA A 331 37.51 -29.09 3.86
CA ALA A 331 38.96 -29.00 4.04
C ALA A 331 39.39 -29.50 5.43
N TYR A 332 38.71 -29.05 6.49
CA TYR A 332 38.94 -29.51 7.85
C TYR A 332 38.74 -31.02 8.01
N MET A 333 37.66 -31.58 7.45
CA MET A 333 37.40 -33.02 7.52
C MET A 333 38.48 -33.85 6.82
N LEU A 334 39.02 -33.36 5.69
CA LEU A 334 40.12 -34.00 4.99
C LEU A 334 41.42 -33.96 5.82
N ASP A 335 41.79 -32.79 6.35
CA ASP A 335 43.00 -32.64 7.16
C ASP A 335 42.92 -33.44 8.47
N LYS A 336 41.74 -33.48 9.08
CA LYS A 336 41.47 -34.31 10.26
C LYS A 336 41.68 -35.79 9.95
N SER A 337 41.13 -36.28 8.84
CA SER A 337 41.32 -37.67 8.41
C SER A 337 42.81 -38.00 8.14
N ASN A 338 43.53 -37.09 7.50
CA ASN A 338 44.98 -37.24 7.28
C ASN A 338 45.76 -37.30 8.60
N TYR A 339 45.42 -36.42 9.56
CA TYR A 339 46.03 -36.42 10.89
C TYR A 339 45.74 -37.72 11.66
N GLU A 340 44.49 -38.19 11.68
CA GLU A 340 44.10 -39.45 12.32
C GLU A 340 44.85 -40.65 11.72
N SER A 341 45.06 -40.66 10.41
CA SER A 341 45.85 -41.71 9.74
C SER A 341 47.34 -41.67 10.12
N ALA A 342 47.90 -40.48 10.40
CA ALA A 342 49.29 -40.30 10.77
C ALA A 342 49.59 -40.74 12.22
N ILE A 343 48.60 -40.65 13.12
CA ILE A 343 48.73 -41.08 14.53
C ILE A 343 48.70 -42.61 14.68
N GLY A 344 48.18 -43.34 13.68
CA GLY A 344 48.07 -44.80 13.70
C GLY A 344 49.40 -45.58 13.63
N ILE A 345 50.55 -44.90 13.63
CA ILE A 345 51.88 -45.53 13.59
C ILE A 345 52.27 -45.98 15.01
N PRO A 346 52.56 -47.28 15.26
CA PRO A 346 52.85 -47.78 16.60
C PRO A 346 54.15 -47.17 17.17
N PRO A 347 54.21 -46.87 18.48
CA PRO A 347 55.38 -46.26 19.10
C PRO A 347 56.59 -47.20 19.08
N ASN A 348 57.76 -46.63 18.80
CA ASN A 348 59.04 -47.33 18.77
C ASN A 348 59.70 -47.32 20.18
N PRO A 349 60.35 -48.42 20.64
CA PRO A 349 61.01 -48.49 21.95
C PRO A 349 62.09 -47.42 22.21
N ARG A 350 62.63 -46.79 21.17
CA ARG A 350 63.69 -45.78 21.29
C ARG A 350 63.09 -44.37 21.41
N VAL A 351 63.30 -43.74 22.58
CA VAL A 351 62.77 -42.41 22.92
C VAL A 351 63.15 -41.34 21.88
N THR A 352 64.38 -41.36 21.37
CA THR A 352 64.87 -40.41 20.34
C THR A 352 64.17 -40.59 18.99
N GLU A 353 63.88 -41.84 18.60
CA GLU A 353 63.19 -42.16 17.35
C GLU A 353 61.69 -41.78 17.43
N THR A 354 61.07 -41.93 18.60
CA THR A 354 59.68 -41.52 18.85
C THR A 354 59.49 -40.00 18.84
N VAL A 355 60.43 -39.22 19.39
CA VAL A 355 60.40 -37.75 19.31
C VAL A 355 60.56 -37.28 17.85
N ALA A 356 61.49 -37.89 17.11
CA ALA A 356 61.68 -37.57 15.69
C ALA A 356 60.46 -37.96 14.83
N LEU A 357 59.84 -39.13 15.08
CA LEU A 357 58.63 -39.55 14.38
C LEU A 357 57.47 -38.57 14.62
N ASN A 358 57.23 -38.19 15.87
CA ASN A 358 56.17 -37.23 16.20
C ASN A 358 56.42 -35.88 15.53
N TYR A 359 57.66 -35.38 15.58
CA TYR A 359 58.01 -34.07 15.02
C TYR A 359 57.95 -34.03 13.49
N TYR A 360 58.44 -35.05 12.79
CA TYR A 360 58.52 -35.04 11.33
C TYR A 360 57.29 -35.65 10.63
N LEU A 361 56.62 -36.63 11.24
CA LEU A 361 55.50 -37.34 10.60
C LEU A 361 54.12 -36.92 11.10
N ILE A 362 53.99 -36.40 12.32
CA ILE A 362 52.68 -36.10 12.91
C ILE A 362 52.44 -34.59 13.01
N GLU A 363 53.43 -33.83 13.46
CA GLU A 363 53.28 -32.38 13.70
C GLU A 363 52.86 -31.56 12.47
N PRO A 364 53.35 -31.82 11.24
CA PRO A 364 52.89 -31.10 10.04
C PRO A 364 51.39 -31.31 9.74
N TYR A 365 50.86 -32.51 9.98
CA TYR A 365 49.43 -32.80 9.78
C TYR A 365 48.57 -32.17 10.88
N ARG A 366 49.08 -32.16 12.12
CA ARG A 366 48.43 -31.45 13.23
C ARG A 366 48.31 -29.96 12.95
N GLN A 367 49.39 -29.32 12.48
CA GLN A 367 49.39 -27.90 12.13
C GLN A 367 48.41 -27.59 11.00
N LYS A 368 48.34 -28.44 9.96
CA LYS A 368 47.36 -28.29 8.88
C LYS A 368 45.92 -28.41 9.40
N MET A 369 45.62 -29.41 10.22
CA MET A 369 44.29 -29.59 10.82
C MET A 369 43.90 -28.40 11.71
N GLU A 370 44.80 -27.89 12.55
CA GLU A 370 44.52 -26.71 13.38
C GLU A 370 44.31 -25.45 12.52
N SER A 371 45.07 -25.29 11.44
CA SER A 371 44.88 -24.18 10.50
C SER A 371 43.53 -24.26 9.79
N SER A 372 43.12 -25.41 9.26
CA SER A 372 41.80 -25.56 8.62
C SER A 372 40.65 -25.47 9.62
N ARG A 373 40.84 -25.93 10.86
CA ARG A 373 39.90 -25.70 11.96
C ARG A 373 39.73 -24.20 12.26
N ALA A 374 40.83 -23.44 12.28
CA ALA A 374 40.78 -21.99 12.49
C ALA A 374 40.01 -21.30 11.35
N HIS A 375 40.24 -21.67 10.09
CA HIS A 375 39.48 -21.14 8.95
C HIS A 375 37.99 -21.48 9.00
N LEU A 376 37.62 -22.71 9.39
CA LEU A 376 36.23 -23.08 9.61
C LEU A 376 35.59 -22.26 10.73
N SER A 377 36.30 -22.08 11.84
CA SER A 377 35.84 -21.27 12.98
C SER A 377 35.59 -19.81 12.57
N GLN A 378 36.50 -19.23 11.80
CA GLN A 378 36.33 -17.88 11.23
C GLN A 378 35.08 -17.81 10.32
N ALA A 379 34.91 -18.79 9.42
CA ALA A 379 33.75 -18.85 8.52
C ALA A 379 32.42 -18.90 9.29
N LEU A 380 32.34 -19.75 10.33
CA LEU A 380 31.15 -19.87 11.17
C LEU A 380 30.90 -18.61 12.02
N THR A 381 31.96 -17.95 12.48
CA THR A 381 31.85 -16.69 13.22
C THR A 381 31.26 -15.58 12.35
N VAL A 382 31.71 -15.47 11.09
CA VAL A 382 31.14 -14.52 10.12
C VAL A 382 29.66 -14.82 9.86
N LEU A 383 29.29 -16.09 9.70
CA LEU A 383 27.89 -16.48 9.55
C LEU A 383 27.03 -16.10 10.76
N LEU A 384 27.53 -16.30 11.98
CA LEU A 384 26.84 -15.91 13.20
C LEU A 384 26.62 -14.40 13.29
N ILE A 385 27.64 -13.61 12.91
CA ILE A 385 27.54 -12.14 12.86
C ILE A 385 26.47 -11.72 11.84
N LEU A 386 26.47 -12.29 10.63
CA LEU A 386 25.48 -11.99 9.59
C LEU A 386 24.06 -12.35 10.03
N TRP A 387 23.90 -13.51 10.66
CA TRP A 387 22.62 -13.94 11.20
C TRP A 387 22.13 -13.01 12.31
N SER A 388 23.03 -12.58 13.20
CA SER A 388 22.71 -11.66 14.30
C SER A 388 22.35 -10.26 13.77
N ALA A 389 23.07 -9.77 12.76
CA ALA A 389 22.77 -8.52 12.08
C ALA A 389 21.40 -8.57 11.38
N ASN A 390 21.06 -9.71 10.78
CA ASN A 390 19.73 -9.92 10.19
C ASN A 390 18.62 -9.90 11.25
N VAL A 391 18.79 -10.57 12.39
CA VAL A 391 17.81 -10.54 13.48
C VAL A 391 17.65 -9.12 14.00
N PHE A 392 18.75 -8.40 14.25
CA PHE A 392 18.71 -7.01 14.68
C PHE A 392 17.97 -6.12 13.67
N ASP A 393 18.34 -6.19 12.40
CA ASP A 393 17.72 -5.43 11.32
C ASP A 393 16.23 -5.73 11.18
N PHE A 394 15.85 -7.01 11.24
CA PHE A 394 14.46 -7.39 11.05
C PHE A 394 13.57 -6.88 12.18
N TYR A 395 14.00 -7.05 13.44
CA TYR A 395 13.17 -6.78 14.62
C TYR A 395 13.22 -5.32 15.11
N LEU A 396 14.34 -4.61 14.95
CA LEU A 396 14.51 -3.26 15.51
C LEU A 396 14.31 -2.15 14.48
N LEU A 397 14.63 -2.38 13.21
CA LEU A 397 14.55 -1.32 12.19
C LEU A 397 13.21 -1.27 11.45
N GLY A 398 12.31 -2.23 11.72
CA GLY A 398 10.94 -2.27 11.19
C GLY A 398 10.85 -2.20 9.65
N PRO A 399 9.64 -2.18 9.08
CA PRO A 399 9.43 -1.81 7.69
C PRO A 399 9.53 -0.28 7.54
N ASN A 400 10.40 0.21 6.65
CA ASN A 400 10.44 1.62 6.29
C ASN A 400 9.41 1.86 5.16
N PRO A 401 8.36 2.69 5.37
CA PRO A 401 7.35 2.95 4.34
C PRO A 401 7.90 3.61 3.07
N LYS A 402 9.13 4.13 3.10
CA LYS A 402 9.83 4.73 1.95
C LYS A 402 10.65 3.75 1.10
N GLU A 403 10.84 2.50 1.53
CA GLU A 403 11.70 1.52 0.82
C GLU A 403 11.06 0.89 -0.43
N LYS A 404 9.90 1.37 -0.90
CA LYS A 404 9.33 0.93 -2.19
C LYS A 404 9.99 1.55 -3.42
N SER A 405 11.05 2.34 -3.26
CA SER A 405 11.78 2.91 -4.39
C SER A 405 13.28 2.92 -4.13
N GLY A 406 14.00 2.11 -4.90
CA GLY A 406 15.42 2.23 -5.27
C GLY A 406 16.38 2.65 -4.15
N VAL A 407 17.13 1.68 -3.63
CA VAL A 407 18.43 1.99 -3.00
C VAL A 407 19.52 1.33 -3.85
N LEU A 408 20.04 2.13 -4.79
CA LEU A 408 21.41 1.99 -5.27
C LEU A 408 22.32 2.03 -4.04
N LEU A 409 23.10 0.97 -3.84
CA LEU A 409 24.33 1.06 -3.08
C LEU A 409 25.34 1.85 -3.93
N GLU A 410 25.27 3.18 -3.89
CA GLU A 410 26.40 4.01 -4.30
C GLU A 410 27.46 3.92 -3.20
N PHE A 411 28.46 3.08 -3.45
CA PHE A 411 29.74 3.15 -2.77
C PHE A 411 30.53 4.31 -3.38
N ASP A 412 30.44 5.49 -2.79
CA ASP A 412 31.30 6.61 -3.14
C ASP A 412 32.63 6.46 -2.39
N TRP A 413 33.66 6.00 -3.11
CA TRP A 413 35.03 5.89 -2.63
C TRP A 413 35.81 7.14 -3.04
N GLU A 414 35.49 8.32 -2.49
CA GLU A 414 36.45 9.42 -2.48
C GLU A 414 36.13 10.51 -1.45
N ASN A 415 37.11 10.77 -0.59
CA ASN A 415 37.33 11.91 0.30
C ASN A 415 37.06 11.75 1.80
N GLN A 416 38.12 12.08 2.54
CA GLN A 416 38.32 12.00 3.98
C GLN A 416 37.59 13.15 4.71
N GLY A 417 36.84 12.83 5.76
CA GLY A 417 36.30 13.79 6.73
C GLY A 417 35.73 13.05 7.95
N VAL A 418 36.07 13.49 9.17
CA VAL A 418 35.63 12.85 10.43
C VAL A 418 34.28 13.43 10.87
N MET A 419 33.31 12.55 11.16
CA MET A 419 31.96 12.90 11.64
C MET A 419 31.88 12.93 13.18
N GLY A 420 31.13 13.89 13.72
CA GLY A 420 30.62 13.90 15.09
C GLY A 420 29.12 14.26 15.12
N ILE A 421 28.38 13.75 16.11
CA ILE A 421 26.92 13.88 16.25
C ILE A 421 26.60 14.73 17.47
N ASP A 422 25.73 15.75 17.33
CA ASP A 422 25.11 16.43 18.47
C ASP A 422 23.66 15.94 18.70
N ARG A 423 23.17 16.13 19.93
CA ARG A 423 21.98 15.53 20.59
C ARG A 423 20.62 15.77 19.93
N VAL A 424 20.55 16.32 18.73
CA VAL A 424 19.31 16.49 17.95
C VAL A 424 19.40 15.86 16.55
N GLY A 425 20.40 15.01 16.31
CA GLY A 425 20.43 14.12 15.13
C GLY A 425 20.61 14.82 13.78
N LYS A 426 21.05 16.08 13.76
CA LYS A 426 21.49 16.74 12.53
C LYS A 426 22.98 16.52 12.31
N LEU A 427 23.33 15.91 11.19
CA LEU A 427 24.70 15.79 10.69
C LEU A 427 25.15 17.19 10.23
N GLY A 428 26.17 17.76 10.88
CA GLY A 428 26.79 19.02 10.47
C GLY A 428 28.19 18.77 9.93
N TYR A 429 28.48 19.28 8.73
CA TYR A 429 29.82 19.24 8.13
C TYR A 429 30.53 20.55 8.45
N ALA A 430 31.69 20.51 9.13
CA ALA A 430 32.55 21.67 9.33
C ALA A 430 33.83 21.47 8.51
N MET A 431 34.03 22.27 7.46
CA MET A 431 35.32 22.33 6.77
C MET A 431 36.29 23.20 7.57
N ARG A 432 37.54 22.73 7.70
CA ARG A 432 38.66 23.54 8.20
C ARG A 432 39.31 24.23 7.00
N PHE A 433 39.18 25.55 7.00
CA PHE A 433 39.55 26.57 6.01
C PHE A 433 38.53 26.80 4.88
#